data_AF-A0A6C0LB18-F1
#
_entry.id   AF-A0A6C0LB18-F1
#
_cell.length_a   1.000
_cell.length_b   1.000
_cell.length_c   1.000
_cell.angle_alpha   90.00
_cell.angle_beta   90.00
_cell.angle_gamma   90.00
#
_symmetry.space_group_name_H-M   'P 1'
#
loop_
_entity.id
_entity.type
_entity.pdbx_description
1 polymer ?
#
loop_
_entity_poly.entity_id
_entity_poly.type
_entity_poly.pdbx_seq_one_letter_code
_entity_poly.pdbx_strand_id
1 'polypeptide(L)'
;MDILKDIEKNILNINMYSKDNDQAKLNIIKKQIGDYFKYKSDENNVITQKIIRYEEEYKKAREINNYEYELFLQNKEERYNIYKETKELSSLYDYLNYKYENHKSIPDIYTYEHIRLEEDRASGQKEVKDTNGAKDAKGIINKEKVCPEGKVLNPITKRCVKAPVAKKAKDVKKDLKEPKEPKEPKKAVKVKECPEGKILNPVTNRCIKDVNYKKPKPPALPEPS
;
A
#
# COMPACT_ATOMS: atom_id res chain seq x y z
N MET A 1 12.11 38.14 -6.63
CA MET A 1 13.18 39.18 -6.57
C MET A 1 12.81 40.46 -7.32
N ASP A 2 11.86 40.43 -8.27
CA ASP A 2 11.56 41.61 -9.08
C ASP A 2 10.72 42.68 -8.35
N ILE A 3 9.82 42.30 -7.43
CA ILE A 3 9.03 43.25 -6.62
C ILE A 3 9.94 44.15 -5.74
N LEU A 4 11.00 43.59 -5.15
CA LEU A 4 11.98 44.34 -4.35
C LEU A 4 12.76 45.34 -5.21
N LYS A 5 13.20 44.93 -6.41
CA LYS A 5 13.87 45.81 -7.37
C LYS A 5 12.96 46.94 -7.84
N ASP A 6 11.67 46.66 -8.03
CA ASP A 6 10.68 47.67 -8.42
C ASP A 6 10.41 48.67 -7.30
N ILE A 7 10.37 48.21 -6.03
CA ILE A 7 10.28 49.09 -4.86
C ILE A 7 11.52 49.99 -4.76
N GLU A 8 12.72 49.43 -4.87
CA GLU A 8 13.98 50.17 -4.84
C GLU A 8 14.04 51.24 -5.95
N LYS A 9 13.69 50.87 -7.18
CA LYS A 9 13.65 51.77 -8.32
C LYS A 9 12.63 52.90 -8.13
N ASN A 10 11.47 52.59 -7.55
CA ASN A 10 10.44 53.60 -7.28
C ASN A 10 10.80 54.53 -6.12
N ILE A 11 11.51 54.05 -5.10
CA ILE A 11 12.04 54.89 -4.01
C ILE A 11 13.09 55.86 -4.55
N LEU A 12 14.03 55.39 -5.38
CA LEU A 12 15.07 56.23 -5.99
C LEU A 12 14.51 57.31 -6.94
N ASN A 13 13.31 57.08 -7.49
CA ASN A 13 12.61 58.03 -8.35
C ASN A 13 11.79 59.09 -7.58
N ILE A 14 11.74 59.04 -6.24
CA ILE A 14 11.16 60.12 -5.43
C ILE A 14 12.20 61.24 -5.30
N ASN A 15 11.86 62.43 -5.77
CA ASN A 15 12.71 63.60 -5.59
C ASN A 15 12.41 64.24 -4.23
N MET A 16 13.25 64.00 -3.22
CA MET A 16 13.03 64.47 -1.83
C MET A 16 12.91 66.01 -1.68
N TYR A 17 13.28 66.78 -2.71
CA TYR A 17 13.28 68.24 -2.67
C TYR A 17 12.10 68.91 -3.40
N SER A 18 11.20 68.12 -4.01
CA SER A 18 10.05 68.64 -4.77
C SER A 18 8.81 68.74 -3.87
N LYS A 19 8.23 69.94 -3.73
CA LYS A 19 7.03 70.21 -2.90
C LYS A 19 5.70 69.85 -3.59
N ASP A 20 5.73 69.37 -4.82
CA ASP A 20 4.54 69.08 -5.61
C ASP A 20 4.06 67.64 -5.37
N ASN A 21 3.09 67.51 -4.46
CA ASN A 21 2.17 66.40 -4.21
C ASN A 21 2.53 65.01 -4.79
N ASP A 22 3.65 64.44 -4.34
CA ASP A 22 4.11 63.07 -4.66
C ASP A 22 3.28 61.96 -3.96
N GLN A 23 2.12 62.31 -3.40
CA GLN A 23 1.25 61.38 -2.65
C GLN A 23 0.82 60.16 -3.49
N ALA A 24 0.63 60.33 -4.80
CA ALA A 24 0.32 59.24 -5.71
C ALA A 24 1.49 58.23 -5.83
N LYS A 25 2.73 58.72 -5.92
CA LYS A 25 3.93 57.87 -5.97
C LYS A 25 4.16 57.16 -4.63
N LEU A 26 3.95 57.87 -3.53
CA LEU A 26 4.01 57.30 -2.18
C LEU A 26 2.97 56.18 -1.99
N ASN A 27 1.75 56.37 -2.50
CA ASN A 27 0.70 55.36 -2.44
C ASN A 27 1.05 54.12 -3.29
N ILE A 28 1.70 54.29 -4.45
CA ILE A 28 2.18 53.17 -5.28
C ILE A 28 3.23 52.36 -4.52
N ILE A 29 4.21 53.01 -3.88
CA ILE A 29 5.23 52.32 -3.10
C ILE A 29 4.61 51.58 -1.90
N LYS A 30 3.69 52.21 -1.17
CA LYS A 30 2.95 51.55 -0.08
C LYS A 30 2.22 50.30 -0.56
N LYS A 31 1.60 50.35 -1.74
CA LYS A 31 0.93 49.19 -2.35
C LYS A 31 1.93 48.08 -2.69
N GLN A 32 3.04 48.40 -3.35
CA GLN A 32 4.07 47.41 -3.72
C GLN A 32 4.70 46.74 -2.49
N ILE A 33 4.96 47.51 -1.42
CA ILE A 33 5.41 46.99 -0.13
C ILE A 33 4.37 46.02 0.45
N GLY A 34 3.08 46.39 0.41
CA GLY A 34 1.98 45.52 0.85
C GLY A 34 1.89 44.22 0.05
N ASP A 35 2.00 44.30 -1.27
CA ASP A 35 1.99 43.14 -2.17
C ASP A 35 3.20 42.22 -1.91
N TYR A 36 4.38 42.78 -1.62
CA TYR A 36 5.56 42.01 -1.22
C TYR A 36 5.33 41.23 0.09
N PHE A 37 4.83 41.90 1.12
CA PHE A 37 4.54 41.23 2.40
C PHE A 37 3.48 40.14 2.26
N LYS A 38 2.47 40.37 1.42
CA LYS A 38 1.46 39.34 1.10
C LYS A 38 2.11 38.15 0.41
N TYR A 39 2.88 38.37 -0.66
CA TYR A 39 3.61 37.30 -1.35
C TYR A 39 4.52 36.51 -0.39
N LYS A 40 5.24 37.21 0.49
CA LYS A 40 6.12 36.57 1.47
C LYS A 40 5.33 35.75 2.49
N SER A 41 4.18 36.24 2.93
CA SER A 41 3.26 35.51 3.80
C SER A 41 2.73 34.24 3.12
N ASP A 42 2.33 34.34 1.85
CA ASP A 42 1.84 33.20 1.05
C ASP A 42 2.96 32.17 0.83
N GLU A 43 4.18 32.61 0.52
CA GLU A 43 5.38 31.76 0.41
C GLU A 43 5.67 31.03 1.73
N ASN A 44 5.65 31.75 2.85
CA ASN A 44 5.84 31.16 4.18
C ASN A 44 4.74 30.14 4.51
N ASN A 45 3.49 30.39 4.10
CA ASN A 45 2.38 29.45 4.27
C ASN A 45 2.65 28.17 3.46
N VAL A 46 3.03 28.30 2.18
CA VAL A 46 3.41 27.17 1.32
C VAL A 46 4.56 26.35 1.92
N ILE A 47 5.62 27.00 2.40
CA ILE A 47 6.73 26.33 3.08
C ILE A 47 6.24 25.58 4.31
N THR A 48 5.40 26.21 5.12
CA THR A 48 4.82 25.58 6.33
C THR A 48 4.03 24.33 5.98
N GLN A 49 3.19 24.37 4.95
CA GLN A 49 2.42 23.20 4.49
C GLN A 49 3.33 22.07 4.00
N LYS A 50 4.40 22.39 3.27
CA LYS A 50 5.40 21.39 2.84
C LYS A 50 6.09 20.73 4.03
N ILE A 51 6.45 21.52 5.06
CA ILE A 51 7.05 21.01 6.30
C ILE A 51 6.09 20.06 7.00
N ILE A 52 4.82 20.45 7.18
CA ILE A 52 3.81 19.61 7.83
C ILE A 52 3.66 18.28 7.08
N ARG A 53 3.52 18.33 5.75
CA ARG A 53 3.43 17.12 4.92
C ARG A 53 4.68 16.24 5.05
N TYR A 54 5.87 16.84 5.02
CA TYR A 54 7.12 16.11 5.22
C TYR A 54 7.13 15.36 6.55
N GLU A 55 6.78 16.07 7.62
CA GLU A 55 6.79 15.53 8.97
C GLU A 55 5.78 14.39 9.12
N GLU A 56 4.57 14.57 8.62
CA GLU A 56 3.49 13.60 8.77
C GLU A 56 3.68 12.35 7.93
N GLU A 57 4.01 12.49 6.65
CA GLU A 57 4.03 11.37 5.72
C GLU A 57 5.36 10.61 5.72
N TYR A 58 6.47 11.31 5.98
CA TYR A 58 7.81 10.72 5.80
C TYR A 58 8.54 10.56 7.14
N LYS A 59 8.68 11.65 7.91
CA LYS A 59 9.44 11.62 9.16
C LYS A 59 8.77 10.71 10.21
N LYS A 60 7.50 10.97 10.53
CA LYS A 60 6.73 10.16 11.50
C LYS A 60 6.63 8.71 11.05
N ALA A 61 6.40 8.45 9.77
CA ALA A 61 6.34 7.08 9.26
C ALA A 61 7.67 6.32 9.48
N ARG A 62 8.82 6.98 9.29
CA ARG A 62 10.13 6.36 9.55
C ARG A 62 10.35 6.11 11.03
N GLU A 63 9.99 7.09 11.87
CA GLU A 63 10.05 6.93 13.33
C GLU A 63 9.20 5.76 13.80
N ILE A 64 7.99 5.60 13.25
CA ILE A 64 7.11 4.45 13.54
C ILE A 64 7.75 3.15 13.11
N ASN A 65 8.29 3.05 11.89
CA ASN A 65 8.97 1.83 11.43
C ASN A 65 10.15 1.47 12.32
N ASN A 66 10.96 2.46 12.72
CA ASN A 66 12.10 2.24 13.60
C ASN A 66 11.64 1.75 14.97
N TYR A 67 10.64 2.40 15.55
CA TYR A 67 10.06 2.01 16.83
C TYR A 67 9.46 0.60 16.81
N GLU A 68 8.68 0.27 15.77
CA GLU A 68 8.11 -1.07 15.60
C GLU A 68 9.20 -2.14 15.44
N TYR A 69 10.29 -1.81 14.77
CA TYR A 69 11.44 -2.69 14.62
C TYR A 69 12.20 -2.89 15.95
N GLU A 70 12.41 -1.84 16.73
CA GLU A 70 13.01 -1.93 18.06
C GLU A 70 12.14 -2.80 19.00
N LEU A 71 10.82 -2.58 19.00
CA LEU A 71 9.88 -3.38 19.77
C LEU A 71 9.90 -4.86 19.33
N PHE A 72 10.00 -5.11 18.03
CA PHE A 72 10.20 -6.46 17.49
C PHE A 72 11.49 -7.09 18.02
N LEU A 73 12.62 -6.39 18.01
CA LEU A 73 13.88 -6.91 18.53
C LEU A 73 13.78 -7.25 20.02
N GLN A 74 13.18 -6.37 20.82
CA GLN A 74 12.96 -6.61 22.25
C GLN A 74 12.10 -7.86 22.49
N ASN A 75 10.94 -7.95 21.83
CA ASN A 75 10.06 -9.13 21.95
C ASN A 75 10.74 -10.41 21.49
N LYS A 76 11.61 -10.32 20.47
CA LYS A 76 12.39 -11.46 19.98
C LYS A 76 13.43 -11.91 21.00
N GLU A 77 14.07 -10.98 21.68
CA GLU A 77 15.01 -11.26 22.77
C GLU A 77 14.30 -11.88 23.98
N GLU A 78 13.13 -11.38 24.37
CA GLU A 78 12.32 -11.98 25.43
C GLU A 78 11.97 -13.44 25.13
N ARG A 79 11.52 -13.73 23.91
CA ARG A 79 11.26 -15.12 23.47
C ARG A 79 12.52 -15.99 23.51
N TYR A 80 13.66 -15.44 23.13
CA TYR A 80 14.94 -16.15 23.24
C TYR A 80 15.30 -16.45 24.69
N ASN A 81 15.09 -15.51 25.61
CA ASN A 81 15.33 -15.71 27.04
C ASN A 81 14.40 -16.78 27.62
N ILE A 82 13.11 -16.76 27.26
CA ILE A 82 12.15 -17.81 27.64
C ILE A 82 12.61 -19.18 27.14
N TYR A 83 13.05 -19.29 25.88
CA TYR A 83 13.60 -20.54 25.36
C TYR A 83 14.87 -20.98 26.11
N LYS A 84 15.77 -20.05 26.40
CA LYS A 84 17.01 -20.32 27.13
C LYS A 84 16.76 -20.88 28.54
N GLU A 85 15.72 -20.39 29.21
CA GLU A 85 15.32 -20.82 30.54
C GLU A 85 14.55 -22.15 30.52
N THR A 86 13.51 -22.24 29.69
CA THR A 86 12.58 -23.40 29.66
C THR A 86 13.15 -24.58 28.89
N LYS A 87 13.95 -24.32 27.85
CA LYS A 87 14.47 -25.31 26.88
C LYS A 87 13.38 -26.19 26.26
N GLU A 88 12.16 -25.66 26.17
CA GLU A 88 11.04 -26.36 25.55
C GLU A 88 11.05 -26.21 24.03
N LEU A 89 10.51 -27.22 23.33
CA LEU A 89 10.37 -27.18 21.88
C LEU A 89 9.35 -26.10 21.44
N SER A 90 8.31 -25.87 22.24
CA SER A 90 7.29 -24.83 22.04
C SER A 90 7.92 -23.43 22.00
N SER A 91 8.71 -23.07 23.02
CA SER A 91 9.37 -21.77 23.11
C SER A 91 10.41 -21.57 22.01
N LEU A 92 11.07 -22.64 21.57
CA LEU A 92 11.94 -22.59 20.39
C LEU A 92 11.14 -22.28 19.11
N TYR A 93 10.01 -22.94 18.90
CA TYR A 93 9.13 -22.67 17.74
C TYR A 93 8.61 -21.23 17.76
N ASP A 94 8.21 -20.73 18.93
CA ASP A 94 7.74 -19.35 19.10
C ASP A 94 8.83 -18.34 18.75
N TYR A 95 10.08 -18.56 19.17
CA TYR A 95 11.21 -17.71 18.83
C TYR A 95 11.55 -17.74 17.32
N LEU A 96 11.64 -18.94 16.73
CA LEU A 96 12.03 -19.10 15.33
C LEU A 96 10.97 -18.59 14.35
N ASN A 97 9.69 -18.72 14.70
CA ASN A 97 8.59 -18.26 13.87
C ASN A 97 8.26 -16.78 14.06
N TYR A 98 8.83 -16.12 15.09
CA TYR A 98 8.62 -14.69 15.29
C TYR A 98 9.40 -13.88 14.25
N LYS A 99 8.65 -13.33 13.28
CA LYS A 99 9.16 -12.57 12.14
C LYS A 99 8.60 -11.16 12.13
N TYR A 100 9.38 -10.25 11.56
CA TYR A 100 8.94 -8.88 11.33
C TYR A 100 8.33 -8.78 9.92
N GLU A 101 7.01 -8.56 9.86
CA GLU A 101 6.26 -8.54 8.60
C GLU A 101 5.76 -7.13 8.22
N ASN A 102 5.73 -6.19 9.16
CA ASN A 102 5.05 -4.89 9.02
C ASN A 102 5.96 -3.72 8.63
N HIS A 103 6.97 -3.92 7.77
CA HIS A 103 7.80 -2.80 7.32
C HIS A 103 7.11 -1.98 6.23
N LYS A 104 6.74 -0.72 6.53
CA LYS A 104 6.23 0.21 5.49
C LYS A 104 7.38 0.69 4.61
N SER A 105 7.28 0.52 3.30
CA SER A 105 8.26 1.11 2.37
C SER A 105 8.03 2.62 2.27
N ILE A 106 8.93 3.43 2.83
CA ILE A 106 8.84 4.89 2.82
C ILE A 106 9.84 5.43 1.79
N PRO A 107 9.44 6.35 0.89
CA PRO A 107 10.36 6.99 -0.05
C PRO A 107 11.52 7.68 0.65
N ASP A 108 12.69 7.66 -0.01
CA ASP A 108 13.92 8.22 0.53
C ASP A 108 13.98 9.75 0.37
N ILE A 109 13.08 10.44 1.07
CA ILE A 109 12.94 11.89 1.04
C ILE A 109 13.28 12.43 2.43
N TYR A 110 14.28 13.30 2.51
CA TYR A 110 14.74 13.90 3.78
C TYR A 110 14.56 15.43 3.86
N THR A 111 13.90 16.00 2.87
CA THR A 111 13.74 17.46 2.73
C THR A 111 12.33 17.81 2.30
N TYR A 112 11.78 18.90 2.83
CA TYR A 112 10.46 19.41 2.43
C TYR A 112 10.49 20.18 1.09
N GLU A 113 11.68 20.59 0.61
CA GLU A 113 11.82 21.45 -0.58
C GLU A 113 11.16 20.85 -1.84
N HIS A 114 11.35 19.55 -2.04
CA HIS A 114 10.89 18.80 -3.21
C HIS A 114 9.46 18.27 -3.08
N ILE A 115 8.75 18.59 -1.99
CA ILE A 115 7.38 18.15 -1.77
C ILE A 115 6.44 19.03 -2.59
N ARG A 116 5.61 18.39 -3.42
CA ARG A 116 4.56 19.05 -4.20
C ARG A 116 3.31 19.21 -3.35
N LEU A 117 2.72 20.41 -3.32
CA LEU A 117 1.41 20.67 -2.72
C LEU A 117 0.33 20.39 -3.76
N GLU A 118 -0.85 19.93 -3.35
CA GLU A 118 -1.87 19.43 -4.29
C GLU A 118 -2.52 20.51 -5.18
N GLU A 119 -2.20 21.78 -4.97
CA GLU A 119 -2.65 22.90 -5.82
C GLU A 119 -2.12 22.78 -7.27
N ASP A 120 -1.05 22.02 -7.50
CA ASP A 120 -0.53 21.70 -8.83
C ASP A 120 -1.41 20.69 -9.61
N ARG A 121 -2.41 20.05 -8.99
CA ARG A 121 -3.33 19.13 -9.69
C ARG A 121 -4.49 19.85 -10.40
N ALA A 122 -4.75 21.12 -10.08
CA ALA A 122 -5.81 21.91 -10.70
C ALA A 122 -5.39 22.58 -12.03
N SER A 123 -4.08 22.66 -12.32
CA SER A 123 -3.58 23.08 -13.63
C SER A 123 -2.67 21.97 -14.19
N GLY A 124 -3.18 21.25 -15.18
CA GLY A 124 -2.71 19.91 -15.48
C GLY A 124 -1.26 19.80 -15.92
N GLN A 125 -0.61 18.74 -15.44
CA GLN A 125 0.16 17.80 -16.25
C GLN A 125 0.30 16.49 -15.46
N LYS A 126 -0.40 15.45 -15.93
CA LYS A 126 -0.02 14.06 -15.64
C LYS A 126 1.40 13.90 -16.15
N GLU A 127 2.34 13.57 -15.28
CA GLU A 127 3.70 13.20 -15.71
C GLU A 127 3.61 11.97 -16.61
N VAL A 128 3.75 12.22 -17.90
CA VAL A 128 4.17 11.27 -18.90
C VAL A 128 5.65 11.01 -18.62
N LYS A 129 6.00 9.72 -18.40
CA LYS A 129 7.38 9.29 -18.42
C LYS A 129 7.92 9.44 -19.84
N ASP A 130 8.79 10.41 -20.04
CA ASP A 130 9.59 10.52 -21.25
C ASP A 130 10.59 9.37 -21.30
N THR A 131 10.43 8.50 -22.30
CA THR A 131 11.59 7.87 -22.91
C THR A 131 11.61 8.26 -24.38
N ASN A 132 12.73 8.88 -24.74
CA ASN A 132 13.40 8.86 -26.02
C ASN A 132 13.17 10.05 -26.96
N GLY A 133 14.29 10.73 -27.18
CA GLY A 133 14.50 11.53 -28.37
C GLY A 133 14.50 10.69 -29.65
N ALA A 134 14.09 11.41 -30.68
CA ALA A 134 14.40 11.25 -32.10
C ALA A 134 13.66 10.16 -32.92
N LYS A 135 12.63 10.67 -33.61
CA LYS A 135 12.39 10.59 -35.07
C LYS A 135 12.18 9.19 -35.67
N ASP A 136 10.93 8.87 -36.00
CA ASP A 136 10.42 9.00 -37.38
C ASP A 136 8.97 8.50 -37.54
N ALA A 137 8.16 9.39 -38.13
CA ALA A 137 7.00 9.20 -39.00
C ALA A 137 5.86 8.20 -38.69
N LYS A 138 4.65 8.72 -38.97
CA LYS A 138 3.34 8.09 -39.22
C LYS A 138 2.53 7.67 -37.99
N GLY A 139 1.54 8.51 -37.69
CA GLY A 139 0.49 8.22 -36.73
C GLY A 139 -0.33 6.99 -37.11
N ILE A 140 -0.86 6.32 -36.08
CA ILE A 140 -2.05 5.46 -36.14
C ILE A 140 -2.63 5.42 -34.71
N ILE A 141 -3.94 5.65 -34.66
CA ILE A 141 -4.88 5.55 -33.56
C ILE A 141 -4.71 4.17 -32.86
N ASN A 142 -4.44 4.14 -31.55
CA ASN A 142 -4.39 2.89 -30.78
C ASN A 142 -5.79 2.35 -30.54
N LYS A 143 -6.26 1.53 -31.50
CA LYS A 143 -7.25 0.48 -31.27
C LYS A 143 -6.66 -0.55 -30.30
N GLU A 144 -7.49 -1.05 -29.39
CA GLU A 144 -7.18 -2.22 -28.57
C GLU A 144 -6.64 -3.35 -29.44
N LYS A 145 -5.47 -3.89 -29.09
CA LYS A 145 -4.89 -5.05 -29.80
C LYS A 145 -5.71 -6.30 -29.46
N VAL A 146 -6.72 -6.58 -30.27
CA VAL A 146 -7.43 -7.86 -30.27
C VAL A 146 -6.56 -8.89 -30.98
N CYS A 147 -6.32 -10.03 -30.32
CA CYS A 147 -5.60 -11.15 -30.94
C CYS A 147 -6.53 -11.89 -31.92
N PRO A 148 -6.01 -12.37 -33.07
CA PRO A 148 -6.80 -13.15 -34.02
C PRO A 148 -7.28 -14.47 -33.41
N GLU A 149 -8.43 -14.97 -33.91
CA GLU A 149 -9.10 -16.18 -33.39
C GLU A 149 -8.12 -17.34 -33.17
N GLY A 150 -8.13 -17.91 -31.97
CA GLY A 150 -7.24 -19.02 -31.56
C GLY A 150 -5.91 -18.61 -30.91
N LYS A 151 -5.63 -17.31 -30.72
CA LYS A 151 -4.47 -16.81 -29.95
C LYS A 151 -4.92 -15.94 -28.79
N VAL A 152 -4.25 -16.06 -27.64
CA VAL A 152 -4.55 -15.30 -26.42
C VAL A 152 -3.42 -14.30 -26.15
N LEU A 153 -3.76 -13.10 -25.69
CA LEU A 153 -2.78 -12.08 -25.31
C LEU A 153 -2.06 -12.54 -24.05
N ASN A 154 -0.74 -12.69 -24.11
CA ASN A 154 0.04 -12.94 -22.91
C ASN A 154 0.13 -11.64 -22.09
N PRO A 155 -0.35 -11.60 -20.84
CA PRO A 155 -0.37 -10.36 -20.04
C PRO A 155 1.03 -9.84 -19.70
N ILE A 156 2.05 -10.70 -19.69
CA ILE A 156 3.44 -10.33 -19.37
C ILE A 156 4.14 -9.77 -20.61
N THR A 157 4.00 -10.43 -21.77
CA THR A 157 4.73 -10.04 -22.99
C THR A 157 3.94 -9.16 -23.95
N LYS A 158 2.64 -8.96 -23.69
CA LYS A 158 1.67 -8.24 -24.56
C LYS A 158 1.69 -8.72 -26.03
N ARG A 159 2.14 -9.96 -26.27
CA ARG A 159 2.14 -10.62 -27.58
C ARG A 159 1.07 -11.70 -27.61
N CYS A 160 0.44 -11.88 -28.77
CA CYS A 160 -0.53 -12.96 -29.00
C CYS A 160 0.20 -14.30 -29.14
N VAL A 161 -0.04 -15.21 -28.20
CA VAL A 161 0.52 -16.57 -28.21
C VAL A 161 -0.57 -17.59 -28.56
N LYS A 162 -0.20 -18.70 -29.20
CA LYS A 162 -1.14 -19.80 -29.45
C LYS A 162 -1.60 -20.36 -28.12
N ALA A 163 -2.91 -20.55 -27.94
CA ALA A 163 -3.42 -21.23 -26.75
C ALA A 163 -2.80 -22.64 -26.68
N PRO A 164 -2.42 -23.13 -25.48
CA PRO A 164 -2.03 -24.52 -25.33
C PRO A 164 -3.21 -25.41 -25.74
N VAL A 165 -2.99 -26.25 -26.74
CA VAL A 165 -3.99 -27.20 -27.24
C VAL A 165 -4.23 -28.22 -26.13
N ALA A 166 -5.33 -28.06 -25.40
CA ALA A 166 -5.92 -29.15 -24.64
C ALA A 166 -6.23 -30.28 -25.64
N LYS A 167 -5.58 -31.44 -25.46
CA LYS A 167 -5.95 -32.67 -26.15
C LYS A 167 -7.42 -32.94 -25.83
N LYS A 168 -8.19 -33.21 -26.89
CA LYS A 168 -9.64 -33.46 -26.87
C LYS A 168 -10.03 -34.54 -25.87
N ALA A 169 -11.14 -34.32 -25.19
CA ALA A 169 -11.87 -35.31 -24.40
C ALA A 169 -12.32 -36.50 -25.27
N LYS A 170 -12.25 -37.72 -24.72
CA LYS A 170 -13.26 -38.75 -24.99
C LYS A 170 -14.23 -38.72 -23.81
N ASP A 171 -15.46 -38.38 -24.15
CA ASP A 171 -16.74 -38.80 -23.60
C ASP A 171 -16.77 -39.29 -22.15
N VAL A 172 -17.55 -38.59 -21.31
CA VAL A 172 -18.78 -39.10 -20.68
C VAL A 172 -19.37 -37.95 -19.84
N LYS A 173 -20.57 -37.50 -20.24
CA LYS A 173 -21.74 -37.02 -19.44
C LYS A 173 -21.44 -36.12 -18.21
N LYS A 174 -22.07 -34.98 -17.98
CA LYS A 174 -23.40 -34.47 -18.35
C LYS A 174 -23.51 -33.02 -17.84
N ASP A 175 -24.16 -32.18 -18.65
CA ASP A 175 -25.07 -31.08 -18.29
C ASP A 175 -24.55 -29.84 -17.52
N LEU A 176 -24.47 -28.74 -18.28
CA LEU A 176 -24.47 -27.34 -17.86
C LEU A 176 -25.73 -26.99 -17.02
N LYS A 177 -25.58 -26.09 -16.04
CA LYS A 177 -26.37 -24.84 -15.96
C LYS A 177 -25.83 -23.86 -14.89
N GLU A 178 -25.42 -22.68 -15.32
CA GLU A 178 -25.39 -21.42 -14.55
C GLU A 178 -26.80 -20.80 -14.48
N PRO A 179 -27.05 -19.64 -13.83
CA PRO A 179 -26.65 -19.12 -12.52
C PRO A 179 -27.89 -18.62 -11.71
N LYS A 180 -27.75 -18.29 -10.41
CA LYS A 180 -28.60 -17.32 -9.66
C LYS A 180 -28.19 -17.15 -8.18
N GLU A 181 -27.86 -15.93 -7.77
CA GLU A 181 -27.98 -15.42 -6.39
C GLU A 181 -29.46 -15.09 -6.06
N PRO A 182 -29.86 -14.66 -4.84
CA PRO A 182 -29.43 -15.01 -3.47
C PRO A 182 -30.64 -15.41 -2.58
N LYS A 183 -30.55 -16.44 -1.72
CA LYS A 183 -31.48 -16.64 -0.57
C LYS A 183 -30.82 -17.41 0.60
N GLU A 184 -30.78 -16.78 1.77
CA GLU A 184 -30.70 -17.46 3.08
C GLU A 184 -32.02 -18.20 3.41
N PRO A 185 -32.17 -18.95 4.53
CA PRO A 185 -31.27 -19.89 5.21
C PRO A 185 -31.94 -21.27 5.45
N LYS A 186 -31.21 -22.22 6.09
CA LYS A 186 -31.59 -23.57 6.62
C LYS A 186 -31.48 -24.69 5.54
N LYS A 187 -30.82 -25.85 5.74
CA LYS A 187 -30.75 -26.76 6.91
C LYS A 187 -29.75 -27.92 6.66
N ALA A 188 -29.25 -28.51 7.76
CA ALA A 188 -28.71 -29.88 7.90
C ALA A 188 -27.34 -30.22 7.28
N VAL A 189 -26.28 -29.79 7.97
CA VAL A 189 -24.94 -30.39 7.89
C VAL A 189 -25.02 -31.82 8.44
N LYS A 190 -24.77 -32.82 7.60
CA LYS A 190 -24.51 -34.20 8.06
C LYS A 190 -23.21 -34.18 8.87
N VAL A 191 -23.30 -34.42 10.17
CA VAL A 191 -22.14 -34.57 11.06
C VAL A 191 -21.37 -35.80 10.60
N LYS A 192 -20.13 -35.61 10.14
CA LYS A 192 -19.20 -36.72 9.91
C LYS A 192 -18.73 -37.20 11.28
N GLU A 193 -19.26 -38.32 11.73
CA GLU A 193 -18.76 -39.01 12.91
C GLU A 193 -17.47 -39.76 12.57
N CYS A 194 -16.45 -39.57 13.41
CA CYS A 194 -15.16 -40.25 13.28
C CYS A 194 -15.18 -41.55 14.11
N PRO A 195 -14.53 -42.63 13.63
CA PRO A 195 -14.49 -43.90 14.35
C PRO A 195 -13.76 -43.78 15.70
N GLU A 196 -14.05 -44.69 16.64
CA GLU A 196 -13.53 -44.67 18.01
C GLU A 196 -12.01 -44.42 18.08
N GLY A 197 -11.61 -43.48 18.94
CA GLY A 197 -10.22 -43.04 19.08
C GLY A 197 -9.76 -42.05 18.00
N LYS A 198 -10.65 -41.51 17.18
CA LYS A 198 -10.38 -40.38 16.28
C LYS A 198 -11.39 -39.25 16.45
N ILE A 199 -10.92 -38.01 16.40
CA ILE A 199 -11.74 -36.79 16.46
C ILE A 199 -11.71 -36.04 15.13
N LEU A 200 -12.80 -35.36 14.78
CA LEU A 200 -12.89 -34.56 13.55
C LEU A 200 -12.06 -33.28 13.72
N ASN A 201 -11.08 -33.07 12.84
CA ASN A 201 -10.36 -31.81 12.80
C ASN A 201 -11.23 -30.74 12.11
N PRO A 202 -11.60 -29.64 12.79
CA PRO A 202 -12.48 -28.61 12.23
C PRO A 202 -11.85 -27.84 11.06
N VAL A 203 -10.52 -27.78 10.99
CA VAL A 203 -9.79 -27.07 9.93
C VAL A 203 -9.72 -27.89 8.64
N THR A 204 -9.47 -29.20 8.77
CA THR A 204 -9.25 -30.07 7.60
C THR A 204 -10.45 -30.94 7.25
N ASN A 205 -11.49 -30.97 8.09
CA ASN A 205 -12.66 -31.85 7.98
C ASN A 205 -12.31 -33.34 7.82
N ARG A 206 -11.17 -33.76 8.39
CA ARG A 206 -10.66 -35.15 8.40
C ARG A 206 -10.54 -35.66 9.83
N CYS A 207 -10.72 -36.96 10.02
CA CYS A 207 -10.57 -37.62 11.32
C CYS A 207 -9.10 -37.82 11.67
N ILE A 208 -8.66 -37.26 12.80
CA ILE A 208 -7.29 -37.39 13.34
C ILE A 208 -7.31 -38.23 14.62
N LYS A 209 -6.19 -38.89 14.97
CA LYS A 209 -6.11 -39.72 16.18
C LYS A 209 -6.26 -38.85 17.43
N ASP A 210 -7.12 -39.29 18.35
CA ASP A 210 -7.27 -38.65 19.65
C ASP A 210 -6.10 -39.05 20.55
N VAL A 211 -5.36 -38.06 21.04
CA VAL A 211 -4.20 -38.24 21.93
C VAL A 211 -4.60 -38.63 23.35
N ASN A 212 -5.87 -38.45 23.73
CA ASN A 212 -6.39 -38.82 25.06
C ASN A 212 -7.12 -40.17 25.09
N TYR A 213 -7.21 -40.89 23.97
CA TYR A 213 -7.94 -42.15 23.92
C TYR A 213 -7.16 -43.29 24.61
N LYS A 214 -7.64 -43.69 25.80
CA LYS A 214 -7.22 -44.92 26.48
C LYS A 214 -8.22 -46.02 26.14
N LYS A 215 -7.78 -47.10 25.48
CA LYS A 215 -8.64 -48.27 25.21
C LYS A 215 -9.18 -48.81 26.54
N PRO A 216 -10.50 -48.96 26.73
CA PRO A 216 -11.03 -49.64 27.90
C PRO A 216 -10.60 -51.12 27.87
N LYS A 217 -10.23 -51.65 29.03
CA LYS A 217 -9.87 -53.07 29.22
C LYS A 217 -11.15 -53.91 29.07
N PRO A 218 -11.15 -55.00 28.28
CA PRO A 218 -12.35 -55.81 28.09
C PRO A 218 -12.79 -56.44 29.42
N PRO A 219 -14.11 -56.53 29.70
CA PRO A 219 -14.62 -57.15 30.91
C PRO A 219 -14.29 -58.65 30.95
N ALA A 220 -13.94 -59.15 32.13
CA ALA A 220 -13.69 -60.56 32.38
C ALA A 220 -14.97 -61.37 32.10
N LEU A 221 -14.81 -62.46 31.35
CA LEU A 221 -15.88 -63.43 31.04
C LEU A 221 -16.40 -64.05 32.35
N PRO A 222 -17.73 -64.21 32.53
CA PRO A 222 -18.25 -64.96 33.67
C PRO A 222 -17.91 -66.45 33.52
N GLU A 223 -17.45 -67.04 34.62
CA GLU A 223 -17.20 -68.49 34.72
C GLU A 223 -18.52 -69.27 34.55
N PRO A 224 -18.52 -70.39 33.82
CA PRO A 224 -19.71 -71.22 33.66
C PRO A 224 -19.99 -72.04 34.94
N SER A 225 -21.22 -71.88 35.43
CA SER A 225 -22.09 -72.74 36.27
C SER A 225 -21.45 -73.76 37.22
#